data_AF-E1YG40-F1
#
_entry.id   AF-E1YG40-F1
#
_cell.length_a   1.000
_cell.length_b   1.000
_cell.length_c   1.000
_cell.angle_alpha   90.00
_cell.angle_beta   90.00
_cell.angle_gamma   90.00
#
_symmetry.space_group_name_H-M   'P 1'
#
loop_
_entity.id
_entity.type
_entity.pdbx_description
1 polymer ?
#
loop_
_entity_poly.entity_id
_entity_poly.type
_entity_poly.pdbx_seq_one_letter_code
_entity_poly.pdbx_strand_id
1 'polypeptide(L)'
;MSSAPEIDGIIERFSSNWKISRMSCVDRNIMRIAVFELVWCDDIPCKVSINEAIDIGKKYGTDESGPFINGILDSVRDAVEKEVIKVKTN
;
A
#
# COMPACT_ATOMS: atom_id res chain seq x y z
N MET A 1 1.11 -17.72 0.89
CA MET A 1 2.23 -16.83 0.52
C MET A 1 1.71 -15.86 -0.52
N SER A 2 1.42 -14.63 -0.12
CA SER A 2 1.08 -13.53 -1.03
C SER A 2 2.28 -13.29 -1.94
N SER A 3 2.08 -13.35 -3.25
CA SER A 3 3.19 -13.20 -4.19
C SER A 3 3.44 -11.70 -4.46
N ALA A 4 4.71 -11.28 -4.60
CA ALA A 4 5.01 -9.87 -4.93
C ALA A 4 4.23 -9.33 -6.16
N PRO A 5 3.95 -10.12 -7.22
CA PRO A 5 3.11 -9.69 -8.34
C PRO A 5 1.65 -9.38 -7.96
N GLU A 6 1.09 -10.05 -6.96
CA GLU A 6 -0.29 -9.82 -6.50
C GLU A 6 -0.41 -8.48 -5.78
N ILE A 7 0.54 -8.19 -4.89
CA ILE A 7 0.63 -6.90 -4.18
C ILE A 7 0.85 -5.77 -5.19
N ASP A 8 1.76 -5.96 -6.15
CA ASP A 8 2.01 -4.97 -7.19
C ASP A 8 0.74 -4.69 -8.03
N GLY A 9 -0.05 -5.73 -8.35
CA GLY A 9 -1.32 -5.58 -9.05
C GLY A 9 -2.38 -4.81 -8.25
N ILE A 10 -2.42 -4.98 -6.93
CA ILE A 10 -3.29 -4.18 -6.06
C ILE A 10 -2.83 -2.72 -6.09
N ILE A 11 -1.53 -2.46 -5.88
CA ILE A 11 -0.99 -1.09 -5.91
C ILE A 11 -1.30 -0.42 -7.25
N GLU A 12 -1.06 -1.11 -8.38
CA GLU A 12 -1.31 -0.55 -9.71
C GLU A 12 -2.78 -0.20 -9.96
N ARG A 13 -3.73 -0.99 -9.39
CA ARG A 13 -5.17 -0.73 -9.50
C ARG A 13 -5.59 0.58 -8.84
N PHE A 14 -4.93 0.98 -7.75
CA PHE A 14 -5.25 2.21 -7.00
C PHE A 14 -4.32 3.37 -7.30
N SER A 15 -3.21 3.12 -8.01
CA SER A 15 -2.36 4.17 -8.54
C SER A 15 -3.02 4.76 -9.80
N SER A 16 -3.47 6.01 -9.74
CA SER A 16 -4.14 6.73 -10.85
C SER A 16 -3.21 6.91 -12.07
N ASN A 17 -2.98 5.84 -12.84
CA ASN A 17 -2.03 5.73 -13.97
C ASN A 17 -0.53 5.76 -13.59
N TRP A 18 -0.17 5.60 -12.32
CA TRP A 18 1.24 5.61 -11.90
C TRP A 18 1.82 4.20 -11.86
N LYS A 19 2.51 3.79 -12.93
CA LYS A 19 3.16 2.47 -12.97
C LYS A 19 4.09 2.27 -11.78
N ILE A 20 4.02 1.09 -11.16
CA ILE A 20 4.87 0.76 -10.01
C ILE A 20 6.38 0.82 -10.36
N SER A 21 6.71 0.60 -11.63
CA SER A 21 8.07 0.73 -12.18
C SER A 21 8.61 2.17 -12.18
N ARG A 22 7.74 3.18 -12.07
CA ARG A 22 8.11 4.60 -11.96
C ARG A 22 8.25 5.08 -10.51
N MET A 23 7.82 4.27 -9.54
CA MET A 23 8.02 4.59 -8.13
C MET A 23 9.49 4.45 -7.75
N SER A 24 9.96 5.28 -6.83
CA SER A 24 11.28 5.09 -6.24
C SER A 24 11.37 3.70 -5.60
N CYS A 25 12.57 3.15 -5.50
CA CYS A 25 12.76 1.86 -4.82
C CYS A 25 12.26 1.89 -3.38
N VAL A 26 12.32 3.06 -2.72
CA VAL A 26 11.85 3.25 -1.34
C VAL A 26 10.32 3.19 -1.31
N ASP A 27 9.64 4.05 -2.06
CA ASP A 27 8.17 4.12 -2.06
C ASP A 27 7.56 2.78 -2.46
N ARG A 28 8.11 2.12 -3.49
CA ARG A 28 7.61 0.82 -3.93
C ARG A 28 7.66 -0.23 -2.82
N ASN A 29 8.75 -0.30 -2.06
CA ASN A 29 8.87 -1.29 -1.00
C ASN A 29 8.01 -0.95 0.22
N ILE A 30 7.88 0.34 0.56
CA ILE A 30 6.96 0.79 1.60
C ILE A 30 5.53 0.42 1.25
N MET A 31 5.09 0.73 0.02
CA MET A 31 3.76 0.41 -0.48
C MET A 31 3.48 -1.10 -0.45
N ARG A 32 4.46 -1.93 -0.81
CA ARG A 32 4.31 -3.39 -0.77
C ARG A 32 4.06 -3.92 0.63
N ILE A 33 4.81 -3.42 1.61
CA ILE A 33 4.65 -3.83 3.02
C ILE A 33 3.30 -3.35 3.55
N ALA A 34 2.95 -2.08 3.33
CA ALA A 34 1.71 -1.52 3.81
C ALA A 34 0.48 -2.21 3.20
N VAL A 35 0.48 -2.47 1.89
CA VAL A 35 -0.61 -3.21 1.24
C VAL A 35 -0.67 -4.65 1.74
N PHE A 36 0.47 -5.28 2.01
CA PHE A 36 0.48 -6.60 2.62
C PHE A 36 -0.22 -6.59 4.00
N GLU A 37 0.15 -5.64 4.87
CA GLU A 37 -0.48 -5.53 6.19
C GLU A 37 -1.98 -5.23 6.09
N LEU A 38 -2.38 -4.30 5.21
CA LEU A 38 -3.78 -3.93 5.03
C LEU A 38 -4.69 -5.08 4.57
N VAL A 39 -4.13 -6.05 3.83
CA VAL A 39 -4.92 -7.09 3.15
C VAL A 39 -4.82 -8.45 3.84
N TRP A 40 -3.72 -8.72 4.56
CA TRP A 40 -3.47 -10.04 5.16
C TRP A 40 -3.21 -10.01 6.68
N CYS A 41 -3.06 -8.84 7.31
CA CYS A 41 -2.81 -8.73 8.75
C CYS A 41 -4.02 -8.15 9.48
N ASP A 42 -5.01 -9.00 9.77
CA ASP A 42 -6.24 -8.61 10.49
C ASP A 42 -5.98 -8.16 11.95
N ASP A 43 -4.81 -8.48 12.50
CA ASP A 43 -4.35 -8.10 13.83
C ASP A 43 -3.73 -6.69 13.90
N ILE A 44 -3.46 -6.07 12.75
CA ILE A 44 -2.88 -4.73 12.67
C ILE A 44 -3.95 -3.73 12.23
N PRO A 45 -4.25 -2.69 13.03
CA PRO A 45 -5.21 -1.67 12.61
C PRO A 45 -4.74 -0.96 11.34
N CYS A 46 -5.57 -0.91 10.30
CA CYS A 46 -5.22 -0.33 9.00
C CYS A 46 -4.60 1.07 9.09
N LYS A 47 -5.12 1.91 10.00
CA LYS A 47 -4.62 3.27 10.22
C LYS A 47 -3.17 3.30 10.72
N VAL A 48 -2.75 2.31 11.50
CA VAL A 48 -1.37 2.20 12.00
C VAL A 48 -0.44 1.92 10.84
N SER A 49 -0.73 0.90 10.02
CA SER A 49 0.07 0.59 8.82
C SER A 49 0.21 1.78 7.86
N ILE A 50 -0.87 2.54 7.66
CA ILE A 50 -0.84 3.75 6.82
C ILE A 50 0.08 4.82 7.41
N ASN A 51 -0.07 5.12 8.72
CA ASN A 51 0.74 6.15 9.37
C ASN A 51 2.23 5.80 9.34
N GLU A 52 2.59 4.55 9.67
CA GLU A 52 3.98 4.10 9.64
C GLU A 52 4.56 4.16 8.22
N ALA A 53 3.78 3.74 7.21
CA ALA A 53 4.20 3.85 5.81
C ALA A 53 4.49 5.30 5.39
N ILE A 54 3.63 6.24 5.79
CA ILE A 54 3.80 7.67 5.50
C ILE A 54 5.06 8.20 6.18
N ASP A 55 5.29 7.86 7.45
CA ASP A 55 6.42 8.37 8.21
C ASP A 55 7.75 7.82 7.71
N ILE A 56 7.79 6.55 7.30
CA ILE A 56 8.95 5.97 6.59
C ILE A 56 9.14 6.68 5.23
N GLY A 57 8.05 6.96 4.51
CA GLY A 57 8.08 7.67 3.22
C GLY A 57 8.65 9.07 3.34
N LYS A 58 8.24 9.83 4.37
CA LYS A 58 8.80 11.17 4.66
C LYS A 58 10.28 11.11 5.04
N LYS A 59 10.70 10.04 5.74
CA LYS A 59 12.05 9.92 6.26
C LYS A 59 13.07 9.47 5.21
N TYR A 60 12.66 8.62 4.27
CA TYR A 60 13.55 7.97 3.31
C TYR A 60 13.22 8.22 1.84
N GLY A 61 12.05 8.79 1.54
CA GLY A 61 11.59 9.13 0.19
C GLY A 61 11.87 10.58 -0.18
N THR A 62 10.98 11.15 -1.01
CA THR A 62 11.01 12.58 -1.40
C THR A 62 9.94 13.36 -0.63
N ASP A 63 9.94 14.69 -0.79
CA ASP A 63 8.89 15.56 -0.23
C ASP A 63 7.47 15.16 -0.70
N GLU A 64 7.37 14.50 -1.86
CA GLU A 64 6.10 14.04 -2.43
C GLU A 64 5.69 12.63 -1.95
N SER A 65 6.61 11.86 -1.34
CA SER A 65 6.36 10.48 -0.92
C SER A 65 5.23 10.38 0.12
N GLY A 66 5.22 11.25 1.12
CA GLY A 66 4.21 11.22 2.19
C GLY A 66 2.77 11.35 1.66
N PRO A 67 2.45 12.45 0.95
CA PRO A 67 1.12 12.63 0.32
C PRO A 67 0.77 11.52 -0.68
N PHE A 68 1.74 11.05 -1.46
CA PHE A 68 1.56 9.99 -2.44
C PHE A 68 1.16 8.66 -1.79
N ILE A 69 1.91 8.24 -0.76
CA ILE A 69 1.64 7.01 0.00
C ILE A 69 0.26 7.10 0.66
N ASN A 70 -0.04 8.22 1.32
CA ASN A 70 -1.34 8.41 1.97
C ASN A 70 -2.50 8.23 0.99
N GLY A 71 -2.44 8.89 -0.18
CA GLY A 71 -3.52 8.84 -1.18
C GLY A 71 -3.79 7.43 -1.72
N ILE A 72 -2.74 6.66 -2.01
CA ILE A 72 -2.92 5.29 -2.52
C ILE A 72 -3.41 4.36 -1.40
N LEU A 73 -2.79 4.41 -0.21
CA LEU A 73 -3.16 3.51 0.87
C LEU A 73 -4.55 3.79 1.45
N ASP A 74 -5.01 5.04 1.48
CA ASP A 74 -6.40 5.37 1.81
C ASP A 74 -7.38 4.70 0.82
N SER A 75 -7.05 4.73 -0.47
CA SER A 75 -7.88 4.09 -1.51
C SER A 75 -7.89 2.56 -1.37
N VAL A 76 -6.77 1.96 -1.00
CA VAL A 76 -6.67 0.52 -0.71
C VAL A 76 -7.48 0.17 0.53
N ARG A 77 -7.35 0.92 1.64
CA ARG A 77 -8.13 0.73 2.87
C ARG A 77 -9.62 0.75 2.57
N ASP A 78 -10.10 1.77 1.86
CA ASP A 78 -11.52 1.89 1.51
C ASP A 78 -12.01 0.70 0.69
N ALA A 79 -11.15 0.11 -0.15
CA ALA A 79 -11.47 -1.08 -0.93
C ALA A 79 -11.46 -2.38 -0.08
N VAL A 80 -10.59 -2.47 0.92
CA VAL A 80 -10.58 -3.57 1.90
C VAL A 80 -11.83 -3.51 2.77
N GLU A 81 -12.17 -2.33 3.32
CA GLU A 81 -13.37 -2.13 4.16
C GLU A 81 -14.67 -2.42 3.42
N LYS A 82 -14.73 -2.12 2.12
CA LYS A 82 -15.88 -2.44 1.25
C LYS A 82 -15.88 -3.88 0.74
N GLU A 83 -14.96 -4.72 1.21
CA GLU A 83 -14.72 -6.10 0.75
C GLU A 83 -14.56 -6.23 -0.79
N VAL A 84 -14.08 -5.18 -1.45
CA VAL A 84 -13.82 -5.16 -2.91
C VAL A 84 -12.55 -5.96 -3.23
N ILE A 85 -11.63 -6.02 -2.27
CA ILE A 85 -10.45 -6.86 -2.29
C ILE A 85 -10.68 -7.98 -1.27
N LYS A 86 -11.19 -9.14 -1.73
CA LYS A 86 -11.22 -10.36 -0.91
C LYS A 86 -10.00 -11.19 -1.23
N VAL A 87 -8.90 -11.00 -0.50
CA VAL A 87 -7.87 -12.04 -0.51
C VAL A 87 -8.27 -13.08 0.52
N LYS A 88 -8.97 -14.10 0.05
CA LYS A 88 -9.21 -15.31 0.84
C LYS A 88 -7.86 -15.95 1.13
N THR A 89 -7.43 -15.88 2.38
CA THR A 89 -6.42 -16.80 2.92
C THR A 89 -7.04 -18.19 2.88
N ASN A 90 -6.55 -19.00 1.94
CA ASN A 90 -6.77 -20.43 1.93
C ASN A 90 -5.79 -21.10 2.88
#